data_AF-A0A6I6SR72-F1
#
_entry.id   AF-A0A6I6SR72-F1
#
_cell.length_a   1.000
_cell.length_b   1.000
_cell.length_c   1.000
_cell.angle_alpha   90.00
_cell.angle_beta   90.00
_cell.angle_gamma   90.00
#
_symmetry.space_group_name_H-M   'P 1'
#
loop_
_entity.id
_entity.type
_entity.pdbx_description
1 polymer ?
#
loop_
_entity_poly.entity_id
_entity_poly.type
_entity_poly.pdbx_seq_one_letter_code
_entity_poly.pdbx_strand_id
1 'polypeptide(L)'
;MGIQTWLIFLGVAAMTLIVWDGGRRKRQRLATGLPPSAAPEAVAARAHPLPVEPIVETASVDTPPAARLPNVPEGSRIGLATHVSGNLVAREPVVVKGSIEGAVIAQDHSVMVTMSGRVSSYLEGRKVSVDGQVAGMVKAGDKITLLSRARVEGSLHSRRLECIAGARIRGKVASVEPLGGIPMVAGTKTEPGLP
;
A
#
# COMPACT_ATOMS: atom_id res chain seq x y z
N MET A 1 40.81 -32.91 31.66
CA MET A 1 39.39 -33.33 31.65
C MET A 1 38.47 -32.15 31.32
N GLY A 2 38.59 -31.54 30.13
CA GLY A 2 37.93 -30.25 29.84
C GLY A 2 37.07 -30.17 28.58
N ILE A 3 37.22 -31.10 27.62
CA ILE A 3 36.55 -31.01 26.30
C ILE A 3 35.18 -31.70 26.29
N GLN A 4 34.99 -32.77 27.07
CA GLN A 4 33.72 -33.47 27.17
C GLN A 4 32.62 -32.59 27.77
N THR A 5 32.96 -31.77 28.78
CA THR A 5 32.02 -30.86 29.43
C THR A 5 31.53 -29.77 28.46
N TRP A 6 32.41 -29.30 27.57
CA TRP A 6 32.09 -28.24 26.62
C TRP A 6 31.10 -28.69 25.54
N LEU A 7 31.21 -29.93 25.07
CA LEU A 7 30.25 -30.52 24.12
C LEU A 7 28.85 -30.70 24.74
N ILE A 8 28.77 -31.02 26.03
CA ILE A 8 27.50 -31.15 26.74
C ILE A 8 26.84 -29.77 26.88
N PHE A 9 27.60 -28.72 27.27
CA PHE A 9 27.07 -27.36 27.35
C PHE A 9 26.63 -26.83 25.98
N LEU A 10 27.38 -27.11 24.91
CA LEU A 10 27.02 -26.72 23.55
C LEU A 10 25.75 -27.44 23.07
N GLY A 11 25.60 -28.72 23.38
CA GLY A 11 24.39 -29.49 23.07
C GLY A 11 23.16 -28.95 23.79
N VAL A 12 23.27 -28.64 25.09
CA VAL A 12 22.17 -28.07 25.88
C VAL A 12 21.81 -26.66 25.41
N ALA A 13 22.80 -25.84 25.04
CA ALA A 13 22.57 -24.51 24.46
C ALA A 13 21.85 -24.58 23.10
N ALA A 14 22.23 -25.53 22.24
CA ALA A 14 21.56 -25.74 20.96
C ALA A 14 20.11 -26.24 21.14
N MET A 15 19.89 -27.18 22.06
CA MET A 15 18.55 -27.72 22.35
C MET A 15 17.62 -26.66 22.95
N THR A 16 18.14 -25.81 23.83
CA THR A 16 17.37 -24.69 24.40
C THR A 16 17.06 -23.61 23.36
N LEU A 17 17.97 -23.33 22.41
CA LEU A 17 17.69 -22.45 21.27
C LEU A 17 16.58 -22.98 20.35
N ILE A 18 16.56 -24.29 20.09
CA ILE A 18 15.51 -24.92 19.26
C ILE A 18 14.16 -24.90 19.98
N VAL A 19 14.12 -25.19 21.29
CA VAL A 19 12.88 -25.13 22.08
C VAL A 19 12.36 -23.69 22.19
N TRP A 20 13.25 -22.70 22.26
CA TRP A 20 12.88 -21.28 22.21
C TRP A 20 12.31 -20.87 20.85
N ASP A 21 12.90 -21.35 19.73
CA ASP A 21 12.39 -21.05 18.38
C ASP A 21 11.04 -21.75 18.10
N GLY A 22 10.85 -22.97 18.61
CA GLY A 22 9.59 -23.72 18.46
C GLY A 22 8.38 -23.06 19.16
N GLY A 23 8.60 -22.40 20.30
CA GLY A 23 7.56 -21.71 21.05
C GLY A 23 7.03 -20.42 20.41
N ARG A 24 7.86 -19.70 19.63
CA ARG A 24 7.44 -18.43 19.00
C ARG A 24 6.48 -18.65 17.82
N ARG A 25 6.54 -19.78 17.13
CA ARG A 25 5.69 -20.04 15.95
C ARG A 25 4.26 -20.46 16.31
N LYS A 26 4.05 -21.08 17.48
CA LYS A 26 2.71 -21.58 17.88
C LYS A 26 1.81 -20.49 18.47
N ARG A 27 2.37 -19.36 18.94
CA ARG A 27 1.57 -18.22 19.44
C ARG A 27 0.85 -17.42 18.34
N GLN A 28 1.24 -17.57 17.09
CA GLN A 28 0.60 -16.86 15.97
C GLN A 28 -0.63 -17.57 15.39
N ARG A 29 -0.99 -18.77 15.87
CA ARG A 29 -2.13 -19.54 15.34
C ARG A 29 -3.33 -19.67 16.28
N LEU A 30 -3.42 -18.86 17.34
CA LEU A 30 -4.42 -19.00 18.41
C LEU A 30 -5.40 -17.82 18.54
N ALA A 31 -5.56 -16.99 17.51
CA ALA A 31 -6.52 -15.88 17.52
C ALA A 31 -7.58 -15.95 16.39
N THR A 32 -7.82 -17.13 15.81
CA THR A 32 -8.98 -17.28 14.91
C THR A 32 -9.58 -18.66 15.10
N GLY A 33 -10.55 -18.72 16.02
CA GLY A 33 -11.47 -19.85 16.14
C GLY A 33 -12.31 -20.03 14.88
N LEU A 34 -12.65 -21.30 14.64
CA LEU A 34 -13.44 -21.95 13.58
C LEU A 34 -14.73 -21.25 13.08
N PRO A 35 -15.39 -21.70 11.97
CA PRO A 35 -15.30 -23.03 11.32
C PRO A 35 -15.11 -23.07 9.78
N PRO A 36 -14.87 -24.27 9.21
CA PRO A 36 -14.88 -24.54 7.77
C PRO A 36 -16.32 -24.72 7.28
N SER A 37 -16.72 -24.04 6.20
CA SER A 37 -17.95 -24.39 5.50
C SER A 37 -17.85 -24.04 4.01
N ALA A 38 -18.04 -25.10 3.22
CA ALA A 38 -18.40 -25.11 1.80
C ALA A 38 -17.37 -24.56 0.80
N ALA A 39 -16.52 -25.47 0.32
CA ALA A 39 -16.16 -25.48 -1.09
C ALA A 39 -17.40 -25.93 -1.91
N PRO A 40 -17.71 -25.33 -3.06
CA PRO A 40 -18.46 -26.00 -4.09
C PRO A 40 -17.49 -26.59 -5.11
N GLU A 41 -17.43 -27.92 -5.04
CA GLU A 41 -17.00 -28.84 -6.07
C GLU A 41 -17.67 -28.55 -7.41
N ALA A 42 -16.86 -28.66 -8.47
CA ALA A 42 -17.30 -28.73 -9.84
C ALA A 42 -18.14 -29.99 -10.08
N VAL A 43 -19.37 -29.83 -10.60
CA VAL A 43 -20.14 -30.95 -11.16
C VAL A 43 -20.82 -30.54 -12.47
N ALA A 44 -20.28 -31.16 -13.52
CA ALA A 44 -20.96 -31.76 -14.65
C ALA A 44 -21.91 -30.92 -15.54
N ALA A 45 -21.41 -30.75 -16.77
CA ALA A 45 -22.18 -30.73 -17.99
C ALA A 45 -23.27 -31.82 -18.06
N ARG A 46 -24.44 -31.48 -18.62
CA ARG A 46 -25.14 -32.23 -19.69
C ARG A 46 -26.36 -31.46 -20.23
N ALA A 47 -26.21 -31.05 -21.49
CA ALA A 47 -27.14 -31.07 -22.63
C ALA A 47 -28.62 -30.62 -22.47
N HIS A 48 -29.04 -29.70 -23.36
CA HIS A 48 -30.08 -29.99 -24.37
C HIS A 48 -29.94 -29.02 -25.58
N PRO A 49 -29.89 -29.51 -26.83
CA PRO A 49 -29.97 -28.71 -28.05
C PRO A 49 -31.42 -28.61 -28.56
N LEU A 50 -31.76 -27.57 -29.35
CA LEU A 50 -32.33 -27.65 -30.71
C LEU A 50 -32.80 -26.25 -31.23
N PRO A 51 -32.82 -26.02 -32.56
CA PRO A 51 -32.85 -24.69 -33.21
C PRO A 51 -34.16 -24.38 -33.97
N VAL A 52 -34.64 -23.12 -33.99
CA VAL A 52 -35.55 -22.57 -35.02
C VAL A 52 -35.37 -21.03 -35.18
N GLU A 53 -34.69 -20.66 -36.28
CA GLU A 53 -34.86 -19.60 -37.32
C GLU A 53 -35.96 -18.48 -37.21
N PRO A 54 -35.86 -17.38 -38.02
CA PRO A 54 -35.91 -15.96 -37.62
C PRO A 54 -37.25 -15.24 -37.84
N ILE A 55 -37.45 -14.11 -37.13
CA ILE A 55 -38.39 -13.06 -37.53
C ILE A 55 -37.65 -11.73 -37.52
N VAL A 56 -37.58 -11.14 -38.70
CA VAL A 56 -37.11 -9.78 -38.96
C VAL A 56 -38.23 -8.83 -38.55
N GLU A 57 -38.00 -7.95 -37.58
CA GLU A 57 -38.81 -6.73 -37.45
C GLU A 57 -37.90 -5.56 -37.07
N THR A 58 -37.77 -4.69 -38.06
CA THR A 58 -37.04 -3.42 -38.05
C THR A 58 -37.66 -2.39 -37.10
N ALA A 59 -36.78 -1.51 -36.59
CA ALA A 59 -37.03 -0.27 -35.84
C ALA A 59 -37.43 -0.47 -34.36
N SER A 60 -36.62 -0.05 -33.40
CA SER A 60 -36.38 1.37 -33.16
C SER A 60 -35.11 1.63 -32.32
N VAL A 61 -34.49 2.76 -32.62
CA VAL A 61 -33.36 3.39 -31.93
C VAL A 61 -33.63 3.51 -30.44
N ASP A 62 -32.80 2.87 -29.63
CA ASP A 62 -32.14 3.46 -28.47
C ASP A 62 -31.26 2.38 -27.84
N THR A 63 -29.98 2.39 -28.20
CA THR A 63 -28.97 1.58 -27.52
C THR A 63 -28.83 2.12 -26.09
N PRO A 64 -29.26 1.40 -25.04
CA PRO A 64 -28.83 1.74 -23.69
C PRO A 64 -27.32 1.55 -23.68
N PRO A 65 -26.52 2.56 -23.29
CA PRO A 65 -25.07 2.41 -23.26
C PRO A 65 -24.75 1.22 -22.37
N ALA A 66 -24.11 0.21 -22.97
CA ALA A 66 -23.56 -0.93 -22.28
C ALA A 66 -22.95 -0.44 -20.97
N ALA A 67 -23.49 -0.94 -19.85
CA ALA A 67 -23.02 -0.62 -18.52
C ALA A 67 -21.50 -0.75 -18.52
N ARG A 68 -20.80 0.39 -18.51
CA ARG A 68 -19.35 0.41 -18.38
C ARG A 68 -19.08 -0.31 -17.07
N LEU A 69 -18.50 -1.51 -17.15
CA LEU A 69 -17.93 -2.16 -15.97
C LEU A 69 -17.14 -1.08 -15.23
N PRO A 70 -17.36 -0.88 -13.92
CA PRO A 70 -16.64 0.15 -13.18
C PRO A 70 -15.16 -0.09 -13.46
N ASN A 71 -14.50 0.93 -13.99
CA ASN A 71 -13.08 0.92 -14.33
C ASN A 71 -12.32 0.62 -13.04
N VAL A 72 -12.13 -0.67 -12.72
CA VAL A 72 -11.27 -1.08 -11.61
C VAL A 72 -9.92 -0.59 -12.04
N PRO A 73 -9.28 0.35 -11.31
CA PRO A 73 -7.97 0.83 -11.72
C PRO A 73 -7.05 -0.38 -11.80
N GLU A 74 -6.74 -0.79 -13.04
CA GLU A 74 -5.78 -1.82 -13.33
C GLU A 74 -4.43 -1.33 -12.78
N GLY A 75 -3.80 -2.18 -11.99
CA GLY A 75 -2.57 -1.81 -11.31
C GLY A 75 -2.13 -2.84 -10.29
N SER A 76 -0.90 -2.64 -9.83
CA SER A 76 -0.25 -3.52 -8.88
C SER A 76 -0.84 -3.37 -7.50
N ARG A 77 -1.18 -4.49 -6.85
CA ARG A 77 -1.72 -4.49 -5.48
C ARG A 77 -0.88 -5.38 -4.59
N ILE A 78 -0.18 -4.77 -3.65
CA ILE A 78 0.58 -5.48 -2.62
C ILE A 78 -0.38 -5.88 -1.50
N GLY A 79 -0.44 -7.17 -1.19
CA GLY A 79 -1.29 -7.71 -0.12
C GLY A 79 -0.85 -7.29 1.27
N LEU A 80 -1.77 -7.39 2.25
CA LEU A 80 -1.51 -7.07 3.66
C LEU A 80 -0.43 -7.98 4.29
N ALA A 81 -0.41 -9.25 3.90
CA ALA A 81 0.55 -10.24 4.38
C ALA A 81 1.83 -10.33 3.52
N THR A 82 2.00 -9.40 2.59
CA THR A 82 3.16 -9.38 1.69
C THR A 82 4.24 -8.48 2.28
N HIS A 83 5.45 -9.02 2.37
CA HIS A 83 6.65 -8.26 2.73
C HIS A 83 7.58 -8.22 1.53
N VAL A 84 7.92 -7.03 1.07
CA VAL A 84 8.85 -6.85 -0.05
C VAL A 84 10.15 -6.25 0.46
N SER A 85 11.27 -6.86 0.13
CA SER A 85 12.61 -6.35 0.45
C SER A 85 13.39 -6.17 -0.86
N GLY A 86 13.90 -4.96 -1.11
CA GLY A 86 14.63 -4.61 -2.34
C GLY A 86 14.01 -3.45 -3.12
N ASN A 87 14.30 -3.38 -4.42
CA ASN A 87 13.82 -2.30 -5.30
C ASN A 87 12.61 -2.76 -6.12
N LEU A 88 11.49 -2.06 -5.97
CA LEU A 88 10.29 -2.22 -6.77
C LEU A 88 10.23 -1.14 -7.84
N VAL A 89 10.17 -1.54 -9.11
CA VAL A 89 9.94 -0.63 -10.23
C VAL A 89 8.60 -1.01 -10.86
N ALA A 90 7.66 -0.09 -10.88
CA ALA A 90 6.33 -0.29 -11.45
C ALA A 90 6.08 0.75 -12.57
N ARG A 91 5.47 0.30 -13.66
CA ARG A 91 4.98 1.16 -14.75
C ARG A 91 3.45 1.17 -14.79
N GLU A 92 2.85 1.08 -13.61
CA GLU A 92 1.41 1.03 -13.41
C GLU A 92 1.07 1.67 -12.06
N PRO A 93 -0.20 2.02 -11.81
CA PRO A 93 -0.64 2.44 -10.48
C PRO A 93 -0.38 1.36 -9.44
N VAL A 94 0.19 1.73 -8.27
CA VAL A 94 0.53 0.78 -7.21
C VAL A 94 -0.24 1.08 -5.94
N VAL A 95 -0.88 0.06 -5.37
CA VAL A 95 -1.53 0.11 -4.06
C VAL A 95 -0.77 -0.77 -3.08
N VAL A 96 -0.22 -0.15 -2.04
CA VAL A 96 0.56 -0.81 -1.00
C VAL A 96 -0.29 -1.04 0.25
N LYS A 97 -0.59 -2.31 0.56
CA LYS A 97 -1.21 -2.70 1.84
C LYS A 97 -0.25 -3.36 2.83
N GLY A 98 0.84 -3.94 2.34
CA GLY A 98 1.83 -4.65 3.15
C GLY A 98 3.01 -3.78 3.59
N SER A 99 4.13 -4.44 3.88
CA SER A 99 5.38 -3.78 4.28
C SER A 99 6.39 -3.83 3.14
N ILE A 100 7.03 -2.71 2.86
CA ILE A 100 8.07 -2.59 1.86
C ILE A 100 9.32 -2.01 2.50
N GLU A 101 10.41 -2.76 2.43
CA GLU A 101 11.76 -2.37 2.82
C GLU A 101 12.61 -2.17 1.57
N GLY A 102 12.76 -0.92 1.14
CA GLY A 102 13.59 -0.57 -0.02
C GLY A 102 12.99 0.52 -0.88
N ALA A 103 13.46 0.65 -2.13
CA ALA A 103 13.02 1.73 -3.01
C ALA A 103 11.79 1.33 -3.82
N VAL A 104 10.74 2.15 -3.81
CA VAL A 104 9.57 2.02 -4.68
C VAL A 104 9.61 3.12 -5.71
N ILE A 105 9.73 2.74 -6.98
CA ILE A 105 9.89 3.65 -8.12
C ILE A 105 8.72 3.40 -9.07
N ALA A 106 7.76 4.34 -9.07
CA ALA A 106 6.63 4.33 -9.98
C ALA A 106 6.63 5.62 -10.80
N GLN A 107 7.61 5.75 -11.70
CA GLN A 107 7.76 6.92 -12.57
C GLN A 107 6.47 7.14 -13.36
N ASP A 108 5.97 8.38 -13.38
CA ASP A 108 4.75 8.81 -14.09
C ASP A 108 3.41 8.22 -13.60
N HIS A 109 3.42 7.33 -12.60
CA HIS A 109 2.23 6.66 -12.08
C HIS A 109 1.82 7.11 -10.67
N SER A 110 0.61 6.71 -10.26
CA SER A 110 0.10 6.99 -8.92
C SER A 110 0.45 5.88 -7.94
N VAL A 111 0.96 6.25 -6.77
CA VAL A 111 1.25 5.33 -5.67
C VAL A 111 0.33 5.64 -4.51
N MET A 112 -0.34 4.62 -3.98
CA MET A 112 -1.20 4.72 -2.82
C MET A 112 -0.71 3.81 -1.71
N VAL A 113 -0.35 4.39 -0.56
CA VAL A 113 -0.04 3.65 0.66
C VAL A 113 -1.30 3.65 1.52
N THR A 114 -1.85 2.47 1.78
CA THR A 114 -3.05 2.32 2.62
C THR A 114 -2.71 2.34 4.12
N MET A 115 -3.70 2.36 5.01
CA MET A 115 -3.51 2.42 6.47
C MET A 115 -2.53 1.39 7.04
N SER A 116 -2.55 0.16 6.52
CA SER A 116 -1.68 -0.94 6.97
C SER A 116 -0.31 -0.92 6.28
N GLY A 117 -0.19 -0.10 5.23
CA GLY A 117 1.01 0.04 4.43
C GLY A 117 2.14 0.68 5.23
N ARG A 118 3.31 0.04 5.17
CA ARG A 118 4.57 0.59 5.68
C ARG A 118 5.59 0.63 4.58
N VAL A 119 6.20 1.78 4.35
CA VAL A 119 7.28 1.93 3.37
C VAL A 119 8.48 2.56 4.05
N SER A 120 9.62 1.90 3.94
CA SER A 120 10.90 2.34 4.49
C SER A 120 11.91 2.52 3.37
N SER A 121 12.69 3.61 3.40
CA SER A 121 13.77 4.00 2.46
C SER A 121 13.39 5.10 1.46
N TYR A 122 12.84 4.76 0.29
CA TYR A 122 12.61 5.71 -0.80
C TYR A 122 11.32 5.42 -1.55
N LEU A 123 10.50 6.44 -1.78
CA LEU A 123 9.26 6.34 -2.55
C LEU A 123 9.23 7.43 -3.61
N GLU A 124 9.13 7.03 -4.88
CA GLU A 124 9.01 7.94 -6.03
C GLU A 124 7.76 7.64 -6.85
N GLY A 125 6.99 8.69 -7.14
CA GLY A 125 5.80 8.60 -7.98
C GLY A 125 5.40 9.93 -8.58
N ARG A 126 4.45 9.93 -9.52
CA ARG A 126 3.86 11.20 -10.01
C ARG A 126 2.88 11.76 -9.00
N LYS A 127 1.92 10.93 -8.58
CA LYS A 127 0.92 11.25 -7.54
C LYS A 127 1.07 10.27 -6.39
N VAL A 128 1.27 10.78 -5.18
CA VAL A 128 1.47 9.92 -4.00
C VAL A 128 0.35 10.19 -3.00
N SER A 129 -0.41 9.16 -2.64
CA SER A 129 -1.43 9.21 -1.59
C SER A 129 -0.99 8.35 -0.42
N VAL A 130 -0.91 8.92 0.78
CA VAL A 130 -0.45 8.21 1.98
C VAL A 130 -1.53 8.21 3.04
N ASP A 131 -1.97 7.02 3.46
CA ASP A 131 -2.87 6.79 4.60
C ASP A 131 -2.17 6.04 5.74
N GLY A 132 -1.05 5.37 5.45
CA GLY A 132 -0.27 4.56 6.39
C GLY A 132 0.97 5.26 6.94
N GLN A 133 2.04 4.47 7.11
CA GLN A 133 3.32 4.93 7.66
C GLN A 133 4.40 4.93 6.59
N VAL A 134 5.14 6.03 6.48
CA VAL A 134 6.26 6.15 5.54
C VAL A 134 7.46 6.72 6.27
N ALA A 135 8.58 6.02 6.23
CA ALA A 135 9.84 6.43 6.84
C ALA A 135 10.92 6.54 5.76
N GLY A 136 11.44 7.75 5.53
CA GLY A 136 12.50 8.00 4.55
C GLY A 136 12.21 9.18 3.63
N MET A 137 12.65 9.07 2.39
CA MET A 137 12.48 10.13 1.39
C MET A 137 11.29 9.83 0.47
N VAL A 138 10.37 10.78 0.36
CA VAL A 138 9.21 10.71 -0.53
C VAL A 138 9.36 11.77 -1.61
N LYS A 139 9.32 11.35 -2.87
CA LYS A 139 9.42 12.23 -4.03
C LYS A 139 8.17 12.08 -4.89
N ALA A 140 7.40 13.15 -5.00
CA ALA A 140 6.25 13.22 -5.88
C ALA A 140 6.47 14.27 -6.96
N GLY A 141 6.31 13.87 -8.22
CA GLY A 141 6.47 14.78 -9.36
C GLY A 141 5.36 15.84 -9.46
N ASP A 142 4.15 15.52 -9.02
CA ASP A 142 2.96 16.36 -9.21
C ASP A 142 2.33 16.74 -7.87
N LYS A 143 1.76 15.76 -7.16
CA LYS A 143 1.02 16.00 -5.91
C LYS A 143 1.24 14.90 -4.86
N ILE A 144 1.40 15.31 -3.60
CA ILE A 144 1.28 14.44 -2.42
C ILE A 144 -0.05 14.74 -1.73
N THR A 145 -0.81 13.70 -1.42
CA THR A 145 -2.02 13.78 -0.59
C THR A 145 -1.81 12.92 0.65
N LEU A 146 -1.77 13.56 1.82
CA LEU A 146 -1.69 12.89 3.12
C LEU A 146 -3.09 12.77 3.71
N LEU A 147 -3.55 11.54 3.92
CA LEU A 147 -4.85 11.25 4.52
C LEU A 147 -4.82 11.37 6.06
N SER A 148 -5.97 11.27 6.70
CA SER A 148 -6.14 11.49 8.14
C SER A 148 -5.27 10.61 9.05
N ARG A 149 -4.79 9.46 8.58
CA ARG A 149 -3.95 8.53 9.36
C ARG A 149 -2.49 8.52 8.95
N ALA A 150 -2.12 9.36 7.97
CA ALA A 150 -0.77 9.42 7.44
C ALA A 150 0.25 9.79 8.51
N ARG A 151 1.32 9.00 8.63
CA ARG A 151 2.50 9.33 9.41
C ARG A 151 3.71 9.28 8.49
N VAL A 152 4.29 10.44 8.23
CA VAL A 152 5.49 10.55 7.40
C VAL A 152 6.64 11.06 8.24
N GLU A 153 7.72 10.28 8.29
CA GLU A 153 8.96 10.64 8.98
C GLU A 153 10.11 10.70 7.96
N GLY A 154 10.65 11.89 7.72
CA GLY A 154 11.78 12.09 6.83
C GLY A 154 11.67 13.32 5.92
N SER A 155 12.06 13.17 4.66
CA SER A 155 12.12 14.30 3.70
C SER A 155 11.10 14.13 2.58
N LEU A 156 10.17 15.08 2.44
CA LEU A 156 9.14 15.06 1.41
C LEU A 156 9.47 16.11 0.33
N HIS A 157 9.47 15.69 -0.92
CA HIS A 157 9.68 16.54 -2.10
C HIS A 157 8.44 16.49 -2.97
N SER A 158 7.78 17.62 -3.20
CA SER A 158 6.58 17.68 -4.05
C SER A 158 6.34 19.07 -4.61
N ARG A 159 5.61 19.17 -5.74
CA ARG A 159 5.14 20.48 -6.25
C ARG A 159 3.89 20.97 -5.53
N ARG A 160 2.97 20.05 -5.19
CA ARG A 160 1.75 20.32 -4.43
C ARG A 160 1.61 19.33 -3.29
N LEU A 161 1.20 19.82 -2.12
CA LEU A 161 1.00 19.01 -0.93
C LEU A 161 -0.37 19.32 -0.33
N GLU A 162 -1.21 18.29 -0.23
CA GLU A 162 -2.53 18.33 0.41
C GLU A 162 -2.47 17.52 1.70
N CYS A 163 -2.92 18.10 2.80
CA CYS A 163 -3.02 17.42 4.08
C CYS A 163 -4.47 17.41 4.56
N ILE A 164 -4.99 16.21 4.80
CA ILE A 164 -6.27 16.03 5.47
C ILE A 164 -6.04 16.13 6.98
N ALA A 165 -7.04 16.66 7.71
CA ALA A 165 -7.01 16.74 9.17
C ALA A 165 -6.70 15.35 9.79
N GLY A 166 -5.68 15.32 10.65
CA GLY A 166 -5.18 14.11 11.32
C GLY A 166 -3.81 13.62 10.83
N ALA A 167 -3.37 14.04 9.64
CA ALA A 167 -2.04 13.69 9.12
C ALA A 167 -0.92 14.26 10.03
N ARG A 168 0.13 13.47 10.26
CA ARG A 168 1.34 13.89 11.01
C ARG A 168 2.57 13.77 10.13
N ILE A 169 3.29 14.88 10.02
CA ILE A 169 4.55 14.96 9.26
C ILE A 169 5.66 15.33 10.25
N ARG A 170 6.75 14.56 10.24
CA ARG A 170 7.97 14.86 10.98
C ARG A 170 9.15 14.89 10.02
N GLY A 171 9.74 16.06 9.86
CA GLY A 171 10.98 16.22 9.08
C GLY A 171 10.92 17.42 8.15
N LYS A 172 11.61 17.32 7.01
CA LYS A 172 11.79 18.44 6.08
C LYS A 172 10.82 18.29 4.90
N VAL A 173 10.14 19.37 4.55
CA VAL A 173 9.32 19.44 3.34
C VAL A 173 9.98 20.42 2.39
N ALA A 174 10.36 19.92 1.21
CA ALA A 174 10.89 20.72 0.12
C ALA A 174 9.80 20.86 -0.95
N SER A 175 9.36 22.10 -1.17
CA SER A 175 8.51 22.41 -2.31
C SER A 175 9.39 22.48 -3.56
N VAL A 176 9.07 21.67 -4.57
CA VAL A 176 9.69 21.81 -5.89
C VAL A 176 8.85 22.83 -6.63
N GLU A 177 9.22 24.09 -6.49
CA GLU A 177 8.51 25.17 -7.16
C GLU A 177 8.75 25.04 -8.68
N PRO A 178 7.71 24.82 -9.51
CA PRO A 178 7.83 25.15 -10.92
C PRO A 178 8.03 26.67 -10.97
N LEU A 179 9.02 27.13 -11.74
CA LEU A 179 9.49 28.53 -11.91
C LEU A 179 8.40 29.57 -12.31
N GLY A 180 7.23 29.63 -11.68
CA GLY A 180 6.09 30.40 -12.18
C GLY A 180 4.92 30.57 -11.21
N GLY A 181 5.19 30.86 -9.93
CA GLY A 181 4.15 31.28 -8.99
C GLY A 181 4.71 32.21 -7.94
N ILE A 182 4.27 33.48 -7.96
CA ILE A 182 4.59 34.48 -6.94
C ILE A 182 4.25 33.92 -5.54
N PRO A 183 5.21 33.82 -4.60
CA PRO A 183 4.93 33.31 -3.27
C PRO A 183 4.08 34.30 -2.50
N MET A 184 2.82 33.95 -2.22
CA MET A 184 1.95 34.71 -1.33
C MET A 184 2.38 34.45 0.12
N VAL A 185 3.05 35.46 0.69
CA VAL A 185 3.61 35.50 2.03
C VAL A 185 2.58 35.12 3.10
N ALA A 186 2.93 34.13 3.92
CA ALA A 186 2.22 33.80 5.15
C ALA A 186 2.34 34.98 6.13
N GLY A 187 1.24 35.71 6.34
CA GLY A 187 1.17 36.85 7.24
C GLY A 187 1.51 36.46 8.67
N THR A 188 2.57 37.03 9.22
CA THR A 188 2.84 37.00 10.66
C THR A 188 1.82 37.88 11.36
N LYS A 189 1.03 37.28 12.25
CA LYS A 189 0.10 37.95 13.14
C LYS A 189 0.89 38.84 14.11
N THR A 190 0.95 40.14 13.83
CA THR A 190 1.41 41.16 14.78
C THR A 190 0.30 41.40 15.81
N GLU A 191 0.55 41.05 17.06
CA GLU A 191 -0.24 41.51 18.21
C GLU A 191 -0.07 43.02 18.39
N PRO A 192 -1.15 43.81 18.50
CA PRO A 192 -1.06 45.18 18.93
C PRO A 192 -1.02 45.24 20.48
N GLY A 193 0.04 45.84 21.01
CA GLY A 193 0.10 46.29 22.39
C GLY A 193 -0.98 47.36 22.65
N LEU A 194 -1.68 47.23 23.77
CA LEU A 194 -2.53 48.28 24.33
C LEU A 194 -1.74 49.03 25.42
N PRO A 195 -1.98 50.36 25.59
CA PRO A 195 -1.21 51.22 26.49
C PRO A 195 -1.59 51.06 27.98
#